data_AF-A0AA36IUV9-F1
#
_entry.id   AF-A0AA36IUV9-F1
#
_cell.length_a   1.000
_cell.length_b   1.000
_cell.length_c   1.000
_cell.angle_alpha   90.00
_cell.angle_beta   90.00
_cell.angle_gamma   90.00
#
_symmetry.space_group_name_H-M   'P 1'
#
loop_
_entity.id
_entity.type
_entity.pdbx_description
1 polymer ?
#
loop_
_entity_poly.entity_id
_entity_poly.type
_entity_poly.pdbx_seq_one_letter_code
_entity_poly.pdbx_strand_id
1 'polypeptide(L)'
;MDNEHVPLEDAQLRLRPRAGWWHCLRRSPRGVRAADDAVRQLFEGLAQEAEEKRQQRLLLGLKATGARGNREALYLSPERREPLERSLRSFLAEVEGDAQHLQRLAALQHFLEVDIADLHLPPERRCSEDEFLEEPGMRDVCGQFLMDVTRGVYLLDGRRFDFQETLAKSGLDLEQQSLEVERLKETFATEVASLLRRHLAESGPGRLAERRAGCNVLVRGASSLLTQSGLAHLERACGSVVVSGGDQELLFELRPADAGFDLCVASEKSGFGSFVLNSSVRRCSEASKVSRSAVIRLTVRDASPPLSAEVLELRSEVELLDEQTERPMALEERKRDMLRGMLSSLDFRPVMRLPARCLGRCAAYSAHAASGALGAAVSRFRRSPAEGELPLHSSVELPTRHW
;
A
#
# COMPACT_ATOMS: atom_id res chain seq x y z
N MET A 1 42.15 -1.12 -9.82
CA MET A 1 40.79 -0.59 -9.62
C MET A 1 40.45 -0.95 -8.19
N ASP A 2 40.72 -0.03 -7.29
CA ASP A 2 40.52 -0.24 -5.86
C ASP A 2 39.02 -0.10 -5.60
N ASN A 3 38.33 -1.23 -5.41
CA ASN A 3 36.97 -1.23 -4.89
C ASN A 3 37.07 -0.78 -3.42
N GLU A 4 36.85 0.50 -3.17
CA GLU A 4 36.64 1.02 -1.83
C GLU A 4 35.43 0.30 -1.23
N HIS A 5 35.70 -0.66 -0.34
CA HIS A 5 34.69 -1.27 0.50
C HIS A 5 34.16 -0.21 1.46
N VAL A 6 33.05 0.43 1.08
CA VAL A 6 32.23 1.21 2.02
C VAL A 6 31.75 0.23 3.10
N PRO A 7 32.05 0.47 4.39
CA PRO A 7 31.63 -0.43 5.45
C PRO A 7 30.09 -0.49 5.51
N LEU A 8 29.55 -1.70 5.36
CA LEU A 8 28.11 -2.03 5.38
C LEU A 8 27.34 -1.51 6.61
N GLU A 9 28.04 -1.15 7.69
CA GLU A 9 27.42 -0.55 8.88
C GLU A 9 26.77 0.82 8.59
N ASP A 10 27.31 1.60 7.64
CA ASP A 10 26.80 2.95 7.33
C ASP A 10 25.48 2.91 6.54
N ALA A 11 25.29 1.94 5.65
CA ALA A 11 24.02 1.75 4.93
C ALA A 11 22.90 1.30 5.89
N GLN A 12 23.23 0.45 6.87
CA GLN A 12 22.27 -0.04 7.87
C GLN A 12 21.83 1.06 8.85
N LEU A 13 22.73 1.96 9.25
CA LEU A 13 22.38 3.13 10.06
C LEU A 13 21.40 4.07 9.36
N ARG A 14 21.43 4.14 8.02
CA ARG A 14 20.50 4.97 7.24
C ARG A 14 19.09 4.39 7.19
N LEU A 15 18.96 3.06 7.12
CA LEU A 15 17.65 2.38 7.06
C LEU A 15 17.05 2.11 8.44
N ARG A 16 17.84 2.13 9.52
CA ARG A 16 17.30 1.93 10.86
C ARG A 16 16.41 3.11 11.27
N PRO A 17 15.19 2.83 11.76
CA PRO A 17 14.40 3.83 12.47
C PRO A 17 15.26 4.42 13.59
N ARG A 18 15.34 5.75 13.67
CA ARG A 18 16.12 6.44 14.70
C ARG A 18 15.55 6.07 16.06
N ALA A 19 16.25 5.22 16.81
CA ALA A 19 15.86 4.86 18.17
C ALA A 19 15.78 6.13 19.03
N GLY A 20 14.60 6.42 19.61
CA GLY A 20 14.49 7.42 20.69
C GLY A 20 13.39 8.48 20.58
N TRP A 21 12.46 8.41 19.61
CA TRP A 21 11.42 9.44 19.46
C TRP A 21 10.00 8.88 19.57
N TRP A 22 9.70 8.17 20.65
CA TRP A 22 8.32 7.82 21.03
C TRP A 22 7.77 8.91 21.96
N HIS A 23 7.59 10.13 21.44
CA HIS A 23 6.88 11.14 22.22
C HIS A 23 5.38 10.83 22.19
N CYS A 24 4.80 10.62 23.37
CA CYS A 24 3.35 10.57 23.59
C CYS A 24 2.66 11.72 22.83
N LEU A 25 1.96 11.39 21.75
CA LEU A 25 1.20 12.31 20.93
C LEU A 25 0.07 12.92 21.77
N ARG A 26 -0.08 14.25 21.71
CA ARG A 26 -1.16 14.96 22.42
C ARG A 26 -2.28 15.22 21.42
N ARG A 27 -3.50 14.83 21.77
CA ARG A 27 -4.69 15.08 20.94
C ARG A 27 -4.83 16.59 20.64
N SER A 28 -4.66 16.96 19.37
CA SER A 28 -4.95 18.30 18.86
C SER A 28 -6.33 18.31 18.18
N PRO A 29 -7.25 19.21 18.51
CA PRO A 29 -8.55 19.33 17.84
C PRO A 29 -8.45 19.58 16.32
N ARG A 30 -7.33 20.14 15.85
CA ARG A 30 -7.06 20.30 14.41
C ARG A 30 -6.78 18.96 13.71
N GLY A 31 -6.30 17.95 14.45
CA GLY A 31 -6.02 16.61 13.94
C GLY A 31 -7.28 15.86 13.50
N VAL A 32 -8.40 16.03 14.21
CA VAL A 32 -9.64 15.28 13.95
C VAL A 32 -10.20 15.55 12.54
N ARG A 33 -10.28 16.82 12.12
CA ARG A 33 -10.76 17.16 10.76
C ARG A 33 -9.82 16.66 9.67
N ALA A 34 -8.50 16.80 9.88
CA ALA A 34 -7.52 16.34 8.91
C ALA A 34 -7.55 14.80 8.77
N ALA A 35 -7.77 14.07 9.87
CA ALA A 35 -7.98 12.63 9.88
C ALA A 35 -9.25 12.23 9.12
N ASP A 36 -10.38 12.89 9.37
CA ASP A 36 -11.65 12.64 8.65
C ASP A 36 -11.51 12.88 7.14
N ASP A 37 -10.85 13.98 6.76
CA ASP A 37 -10.59 14.29 5.35
C ASP A 37 -9.66 13.25 4.70
N ALA A 38 -8.62 12.79 5.40
CA ALA A 38 -7.70 11.76 4.93
C ALA A 38 -8.41 10.41 4.71
N VAL A 39 -9.26 9.98 5.66
CA VAL A 39 -10.06 8.75 5.53
C VAL A 39 -11.03 8.87 4.36
N ARG A 40 -11.78 9.98 4.26
CA ARG A 40 -12.72 10.19 3.16
C ARG A 40 -12.02 10.13 1.80
N GLN A 41 -10.91 10.86 1.63
CA GLN A 41 -10.16 10.87 0.37
C GLN A 41 -9.63 9.48 0.00
N LEU A 42 -9.14 8.71 0.98
CA LEU A 42 -8.70 7.34 0.76
C LEU A 42 -9.83 6.46 0.20
N PHE A 43 -10.99 6.41 0.87
CA PHE A 43 -12.08 5.53 0.46
C PHE A 43 -12.80 6.00 -0.80
N GLU A 44 -12.86 7.31 -1.06
CA GLU A 44 -13.33 7.84 -2.35
C GLU A 44 -12.40 7.40 -3.49
N GLY A 45 -11.08 7.52 -3.31
CA GLY A 45 -10.09 7.07 -4.29
C GLY A 45 -10.14 5.56 -4.54
N LEU A 46 -10.24 4.75 -3.48
CA LEU A 46 -10.35 3.28 -3.60
C LEU A 46 -11.66 2.84 -4.27
N ALA A 47 -12.77 3.52 -3.99
CA ALA A 47 -14.04 3.25 -4.65
C ALA A 47 -14.01 3.63 -6.14
N GLN A 48 -13.42 4.77 -6.48
CA GLN A 48 -13.21 5.18 -7.87
C GLN A 48 -12.34 4.17 -8.62
N GLU A 49 -11.20 3.77 -8.05
CA GLU A 49 -10.30 2.77 -8.65
C GLU A 49 -11.02 1.42 -8.87
N ALA A 50 -11.84 1.01 -7.90
CA ALA A 50 -12.64 -0.23 -8.02
C ALA A 50 -13.67 -0.14 -9.15
N GLU A 51 -14.36 1.00 -9.30
CA GLU A 51 -15.35 1.23 -10.35
C GLU A 51 -14.70 1.28 -11.74
N GLU A 52 -13.57 1.99 -11.90
CA GLU A 52 -12.80 2.04 -13.15
C GLU A 52 -12.34 0.63 -13.57
N LYS A 53 -11.79 -0.15 -12.64
CA LYS A 53 -11.39 -1.55 -12.90
C LYS A 53 -12.57 -2.45 -13.22
N ARG A 54 -13.75 -2.20 -12.66
CA ARG A 54 -14.99 -2.92 -12.97
C ARG A 54 -15.45 -2.62 -14.38
N GLN A 55 -15.50 -1.36 -14.76
CA GLN A 55 -15.87 -0.93 -16.11
C GLN A 55 -14.93 -1.48 -17.17
N GLN A 56 -13.61 -1.41 -16.94
CA GLN A 56 -12.61 -1.99 -17.84
C GLN A 56 -12.84 -3.48 -18.09
N ARG A 57 -13.18 -4.26 -17.05
CA ARG A 57 -13.47 -5.69 -17.22
C ARG A 57 -14.80 -5.96 -17.93
N LEU A 58 -15.83 -5.17 -17.65
CA LEU A 58 -17.10 -5.27 -18.36
C LEU A 58 -16.91 -5.03 -19.87
N LEU A 59 -16.08 -4.07 -20.25
CA LEU A 59 -15.72 -3.83 -21.66
C LEU A 59 -15.01 -5.02 -22.31
N LEU A 60 -14.25 -5.79 -21.52
CA LEU A 60 -13.56 -7.00 -21.97
C LEU A 60 -14.44 -8.27 -21.85
N GLY A 61 -15.70 -8.16 -21.41
CA GLY A 61 -16.57 -9.31 -21.18
C GLY A 61 -16.15 -10.20 -19.99
N LEU A 62 -15.31 -9.69 -19.08
CA LEU A 62 -14.78 -10.43 -17.95
C LEU A 62 -15.59 -10.17 -16.68
N LYS A 63 -15.84 -11.21 -15.88
CA LYS A 63 -16.41 -11.10 -14.53
C LYS A 63 -15.29 -11.22 -13.49
N ALA A 64 -15.32 -10.37 -12.46
CA ALA A 64 -14.44 -10.55 -11.31
C ALA A 64 -14.95 -11.72 -10.46
N THR A 65 -14.06 -12.63 -10.10
CA THR A 65 -14.33 -13.76 -9.19
C THR A 65 -13.28 -13.78 -8.09
N GLY A 66 -13.51 -14.59 -7.04
CA GLY A 66 -12.57 -14.80 -5.94
C GLY A 66 -12.15 -13.52 -5.23
N ALA A 67 -10.87 -13.44 -4.87
CA ALA A 67 -10.30 -12.34 -4.09
C ALA A 67 -10.50 -10.97 -4.74
N ARG A 68 -10.34 -10.90 -6.06
CA ARG A 68 -10.55 -9.67 -6.83
C ARG A 68 -12.00 -9.17 -6.75
N GLY A 69 -12.97 -10.07 -6.89
CA GLY A 69 -14.39 -9.74 -6.76
C GLY A 69 -14.74 -9.28 -5.34
N ASN A 70 -14.20 -9.95 -4.33
CA ASN A 70 -14.40 -9.59 -2.92
C ASN A 70 -13.84 -8.20 -2.60
N ARG A 71 -12.61 -7.91 -3.08
CA ARG A 71 -11.96 -6.60 -2.89
C ARG A 71 -12.74 -5.46 -3.55
N GLU A 72 -13.36 -5.70 -4.70
CA GLU A 72 -14.21 -4.68 -5.32
C GLU A 72 -15.51 -4.47 -4.58
N ALA A 73 -16.15 -5.58 -4.15
CA ALA A 73 -17.34 -5.50 -3.33
C ALA A 73 -17.07 -4.74 -2.02
N LEU A 74 -15.87 -4.89 -1.43
CA LEU A 74 -15.43 -4.14 -0.26
C LEU A 74 -15.52 -2.63 -0.46
N TYR A 75 -15.06 -2.11 -1.60
CA TYR A 75 -15.00 -0.67 -1.86
C TYR A 75 -16.26 -0.08 -2.49
N LEU A 76 -17.05 -0.89 -3.19
CA LEU A 76 -18.28 -0.44 -3.83
C LEU A 76 -19.50 -0.51 -2.90
N SER A 77 -19.47 -1.28 -1.81
CA SER A 77 -20.54 -1.37 -0.81
C SER A 77 -20.27 -0.44 0.38
N PRO A 78 -21.11 0.60 0.62
CA PRO A 78 -20.99 1.45 1.79
C PRO A 78 -21.00 0.67 3.12
N GLU A 79 -21.83 -0.38 3.21
CA GLU A 79 -22.00 -1.20 4.40
C GLU A 79 -20.73 -1.95 4.79
N ARG A 80 -19.91 -2.32 3.80
CA ARG A 80 -18.61 -2.97 4.03
C ARG A 80 -17.50 -1.97 4.36
N ARG A 81 -17.59 -0.74 3.85
CA ARG A 81 -16.61 0.32 4.11
C ARG A 81 -16.77 0.95 5.49
N GLU A 82 -18.00 1.17 5.95
CA GLU A 82 -18.26 1.95 7.16
C GLU A 82 -17.52 1.44 8.42
N PRO A 83 -17.43 0.12 8.69
CA PRO A 83 -16.65 -0.38 9.83
C PRO A 83 -15.16 -0.06 9.72
N LEU A 84 -14.59 -0.16 8.52
CA LEU A 84 -13.16 0.11 8.25
C LEU A 84 -12.86 1.62 8.36
N GLU A 85 -13.73 2.46 7.80
CA GLU A 85 -13.60 3.91 7.96
C GLU A 85 -13.66 4.32 9.43
N ARG A 86 -14.53 3.69 10.24
CA ARG A 86 -14.64 3.95 11.68
C ARG A 86 -13.39 3.51 12.44
N SER A 87 -12.82 2.35 12.07
CA SER A 87 -11.54 1.86 12.62
C SER A 87 -10.43 2.88 12.35
N LEU A 88 -10.28 3.31 11.10
CA LEU A 88 -9.23 4.24 10.68
C LEU A 88 -9.38 5.63 11.30
N ARG A 89 -10.60 6.15 11.44
CA ARG A 89 -10.84 7.40 12.18
C ARG A 89 -10.37 7.29 13.63
N SER A 90 -10.61 6.15 14.27
CA SER A 90 -10.19 5.91 15.65
C SER A 90 -8.67 5.82 15.77
N PHE A 91 -8.01 5.14 14.83
CA PHE A 91 -6.55 5.07 14.73
C PHE A 91 -5.91 6.46 14.54
N LEU A 92 -6.38 7.22 13.54
CA LEU A 92 -5.81 8.54 13.22
C LEU A 92 -6.13 9.62 14.25
N ALA A 93 -7.14 9.43 15.11
CA ALA A 93 -7.47 10.40 16.16
C ALA A 93 -6.33 10.63 17.16
N GLU A 94 -5.35 9.73 17.21
CA GLU A 94 -4.20 9.77 18.11
C GLU A 94 -2.90 10.15 17.38
N VAL A 95 -2.96 10.34 16.05
CA VAL A 95 -1.80 10.59 15.21
C VAL A 95 -1.69 12.07 14.87
N GLU A 96 -0.48 12.63 15.01
CA GLU A 96 -0.16 13.97 14.52
C GLU A 96 0.54 13.89 13.16
N GLY A 97 0.23 14.84 12.27
CA GLY A 97 0.85 14.92 10.95
C GLY A 97 0.20 15.95 10.05
N ASP A 98 0.85 16.27 8.94
CA ASP A 98 0.18 17.00 7.86
C ASP A 98 -0.82 16.09 7.13
N ALA A 99 -1.67 16.69 6.29
CA ALA A 99 -2.71 15.96 5.58
C ALA A 99 -2.15 14.82 4.69
N GLN A 100 -0.97 15.03 4.09
CA GLN A 100 -0.35 14.02 3.23
C GLN A 100 0.16 12.84 4.05
N HIS A 101 0.81 13.10 5.18
CA HIS A 101 1.28 12.07 6.09
C HIS A 101 0.11 11.24 6.65
N LEU A 102 -0.96 11.90 7.10
CA LEU A 102 -2.17 11.23 7.59
C LEU A 102 -2.82 10.37 6.50
N GLN A 103 -2.87 10.84 5.25
CA GLN A 103 -3.39 10.07 4.12
C GLN A 103 -2.56 8.80 3.86
N ARG A 104 -1.22 8.91 3.91
CA ARG A 104 -0.31 7.77 3.73
C ARG A 104 -0.45 6.75 4.87
N LEU A 105 -0.52 7.21 6.12
CA LEU A 105 -0.76 6.36 7.27
C LEU A 105 -2.11 5.67 7.20
N ALA A 106 -3.18 6.41 6.85
CA ALA A 106 -4.50 5.84 6.65
C ALA A 106 -4.48 4.74 5.58
N ALA A 107 -3.79 4.99 4.45
CA ALA A 107 -3.69 4.02 3.38
C ALA A 107 -2.95 2.75 3.81
N LEU A 108 -1.78 2.88 4.45
CA LEU A 108 -1.03 1.72 4.91
C LEU A 108 -1.81 0.94 5.97
N GLN A 109 -2.34 1.62 7.00
CA GLN A 109 -3.14 0.99 8.04
C GLN A 109 -4.33 0.24 7.46
N HIS A 110 -5.05 0.84 6.50
CA HIS A 110 -6.18 0.20 5.83
C HIS A 110 -5.78 -1.08 5.11
N PHE A 111 -4.68 -1.06 4.34
CA PHE A 111 -4.23 -2.25 3.61
C PHE A 111 -3.83 -3.38 4.56
N LEU A 112 -3.16 -3.05 5.68
CA LEU A 112 -2.83 -4.02 6.71
C LEU A 112 -4.08 -4.59 7.39
N GLU A 113 -5.08 -3.76 7.72
CA GLU A 113 -6.33 -4.22 8.33
C GLU A 113 -7.09 -5.20 7.43
N VAL A 114 -7.12 -4.94 6.11
CA VAL A 114 -7.75 -5.85 5.14
C VAL A 114 -7.01 -7.20 5.09
N ASP A 115 -5.68 -7.19 5.00
CA ASP A 115 -4.88 -8.42 4.95
C ASP A 115 -5.00 -9.22 6.25
N ILE A 116 -4.95 -8.57 7.41
CA ILE A 116 -5.13 -9.24 8.71
C ILE A 116 -6.55 -9.80 8.85
N ALA A 117 -7.57 -9.08 8.37
CA ALA A 117 -8.94 -9.59 8.38
C ALA A 117 -9.06 -10.88 7.54
N ASP A 118 -8.42 -10.93 6.36
CA ASP A 118 -8.44 -12.10 5.47
C ASP A 118 -7.90 -13.38 6.11
N LEU A 119 -6.92 -13.27 7.03
CA LEU A 119 -6.38 -14.42 7.76
C LEU A 119 -7.44 -15.18 8.58
N HIS A 120 -8.52 -14.49 8.95
CA HIS A 120 -9.62 -15.02 9.75
C HIS A 120 -10.84 -15.42 8.90
N LEU A 121 -10.78 -15.19 7.59
CA LEU A 121 -11.85 -15.50 6.65
C LEU A 121 -11.59 -16.82 5.92
N PRO A 122 -12.65 -17.55 5.54
CA PRO A 122 -12.52 -18.67 4.61
C PRO A 122 -12.05 -18.16 3.23
N PRO A 123 -11.32 -18.96 2.45
CA PRO A 123 -10.70 -18.54 1.18
C PRO A 123 -11.65 -17.83 0.21
N GLU A 124 -12.91 -18.25 0.13
CA GLU A 124 -13.90 -17.70 -0.82
C GLU A 124 -14.32 -16.27 -0.48
N ARG A 125 -14.04 -15.80 0.74
CA ARG A 125 -14.40 -14.46 1.23
C ARG A 125 -13.21 -13.52 1.35
N ARG A 126 -11.99 -14.01 1.16
CA ARG A 126 -10.77 -13.21 1.28
C ARG A 126 -10.68 -12.17 0.17
N CYS A 127 -10.03 -11.05 0.44
CA CYS A 127 -9.64 -10.04 -0.53
C CYS A 127 -8.21 -10.23 -1.06
N SER A 128 -7.44 -11.14 -0.47
CA SER A 128 -6.10 -11.58 -0.85
C SER A 128 -6.10 -13.00 -1.40
N GLU A 129 -5.12 -13.29 -2.26
CA GLU A 129 -4.86 -14.61 -2.85
C GLU A 129 -3.74 -15.36 -2.11
N ASP A 130 -3.30 -14.84 -0.95
CA ASP A 130 -2.26 -15.46 -0.14
C ASP A 130 -2.63 -16.90 0.26
N GLU A 131 -1.71 -17.81 -0.04
CA GLU A 131 -1.75 -19.20 0.37
C GLU A 131 -0.77 -19.46 1.50
N PHE A 132 -1.12 -20.39 2.39
CA PHE A 132 -0.33 -20.75 3.57
C PHE A 132 -0.03 -22.24 3.55
N LEU A 133 1.22 -22.59 3.84
CA LEU A 133 1.65 -23.97 3.84
C LEU A 133 1.01 -24.76 4.99
N GLU A 134 0.77 -26.04 4.73
CA GLU A 134 0.24 -27.01 5.70
C GLU A 134 1.32 -28.00 6.18
N GLU A 135 2.51 -27.98 5.57
CA GLU A 135 3.59 -28.93 5.84
C GLU A 135 4.12 -28.82 7.28
N PRO A 136 4.43 -29.96 7.94
CA PRO A 136 5.05 -29.94 9.27
C PRO A 136 6.33 -29.11 9.28
N GLY A 137 6.46 -28.17 10.22
CA GLY A 137 7.61 -27.27 10.31
C GLY A 137 7.51 -25.98 9.50
N MET A 138 6.67 -25.96 8.45
CA MET A 138 6.36 -24.76 7.64
C MET A 138 4.91 -24.31 7.75
N ARG A 139 4.10 -25.03 8.53
CA ARG A 139 2.70 -24.72 8.74
C ARG A 139 2.51 -23.24 9.10
N ASP A 140 1.57 -22.61 8.42
CA ASP A 140 1.18 -21.20 8.54
C ASP A 140 2.15 -20.17 7.94
N VAL A 141 3.23 -20.59 7.29
CA VAL A 141 4.08 -19.68 6.51
C VAL A 141 3.42 -19.36 5.17
N CYS A 142 3.37 -18.08 4.81
CA CYS A 142 2.88 -17.61 3.50
C CYS A 142 3.75 -18.18 2.36
N GLY A 143 3.14 -18.75 1.32
CA GLY A 143 3.88 -19.30 0.16
C GLY A 143 4.69 -18.23 -0.57
N GLN A 144 4.16 -17.01 -0.68
CA GLN A 144 4.86 -15.87 -1.30
C GLN A 144 6.14 -15.51 -0.55
N PHE A 145 6.20 -15.71 0.77
CA PHE A 145 7.39 -15.46 1.56
C PHE A 145 8.56 -16.32 1.09
N LEU A 146 8.33 -17.61 0.84
CA LEU A 146 9.38 -18.51 0.35
C LEU A 146 9.92 -18.12 -1.03
N MET A 147 9.07 -17.55 -1.88
CA MET A 147 9.47 -17.06 -3.20
C MET A 147 10.27 -15.76 -3.13
N ASP A 148 9.98 -14.91 -2.15
CA ASP A 148 10.59 -13.58 -2.03
C ASP A 148 11.81 -13.53 -1.10
N VAL A 149 11.99 -14.50 -0.21
CA VAL A 149 13.03 -14.47 0.83
C VAL A 149 14.46 -14.34 0.30
N THR A 150 14.71 -14.75 -0.93
CA THR A 150 16.04 -14.63 -1.57
C THR A 150 16.30 -13.23 -2.17
N ARG A 151 15.29 -12.35 -2.19
CA ARG A 151 15.34 -11.01 -2.81
C ARG A 151 15.67 -9.89 -1.84
N GLY A 152 15.71 -10.17 -0.54
CA GLY A 152 15.91 -9.17 0.49
C GLY A 152 16.83 -9.63 1.61
N VAL A 153 17.12 -8.69 2.49
CA VAL A 153 17.87 -8.91 3.72
C VAL A 153 16.89 -9.08 4.87
N TYR A 154 17.02 -10.16 5.63
CA TYR A 154 16.16 -10.44 6.78
C TYR A 154 16.96 -10.39 8.08
N LEU A 155 16.50 -9.59 9.03
CA LEU A 155 17.01 -9.51 10.40
C LEU A 155 16.00 -10.16 11.34
N LEU A 156 16.24 -11.42 11.71
CA LEU A 156 15.36 -12.19 12.57
C LEU A 156 16.10 -12.54 13.86
N ASP A 157 15.59 -12.07 15.00
CA ASP A 157 16.20 -12.34 16.32
C ASP A 157 17.70 -11.95 16.38
N GLY A 158 18.03 -10.80 15.78
CA GLY A 158 19.41 -10.31 15.67
C GLY A 158 20.30 -11.05 14.66
N ARG A 159 19.80 -12.09 14.00
CA ARG A 159 20.52 -12.81 12.94
C ARG A 159 20.21 -12.21 11.58
N ARG A 160 21.25 -11.99 10.77
CA ARG A 160 21.15 -11.51 9.39
C ARG A 160 21.10 -12.69 8.42
N PHE A 161 20.15 -12.65 7.50
CA PHE A 161 20.04 -13.57 6.37
C PHE A 161 20.07 -12.76 5.08
N ASP A 162 21.01 -13.12 4.21
CA ASP A 162 21.24 -12.48 2.92
C ASP A 162 21.62 -13.57 1.92
N PHE A 163 20.76 -13.79 0.93
CA PHE A 163 20.99 -14.84 -0.07
C PHE A 163 22.17 -14.51 -0.98
N GLN A 164 22.41 -13.23 -1.30
CA GLN A 164 23.55 -12.84 -2.14
C GLN A 164 24.87 -13.14 -1.43
N GLU A 165 24.95 -12.84 -0.13
CA GLU A 165 26.10 -13.22 0.71
C GLU A 165 26.28 -14.74 0.78
N THR A 166 25.17 -15.48 0.87
CA THR A 166 25.17 -16.96 0.93
C THR A 166 25.65 -17.56 -0.40
N LEU A 167 25.16 -17.04 -1.52
CA LEU A 167 25.58 -17.44 -2.86
C LEU A 167 27.07 -17.15 -3.08
N ALA A 168 27.54 -15.95 -2.72
CA ALA A 168 28.95 -15.58 -2.86
C ALA A 168 29.88 -16.50 -2.04
N LYS A 169 29.49 -16.87 -0.82
CA LYS A 169 30.25 -17.79 0.04
C LYS A 169 30.27 -19.22 -0.51
N SER A 170 29.22 -19.63 -1.20
CA SER A 170 29.16 -20.97 -1.80
C SER A 170 30.13 -21.15 -2.97
N GLY A 171 30.54 -20.04 -3.60
CA GLY A 171 31.36 -20.06 -4.82
C GLY A 171 30.62 -20.62 -6.04
N LEU A 172 29.29 -20.79 -5.95
CA LEU A 172 28.47 -21.25 -7.07
C LEU A 172 28.28 -20.14 -8.10
N ASP A 173 28.42 -20.50 -9.36
CA ASP A 173 28.10 -19.62 -10.49
C ASP A 173 26.64 -19.81 -10.93
N LEU A 174 25.90 -18.71 -11.05
CA LEU A 174 24.47 -18.73 -11.37
C LEU A 174 24.16 -19.31 -12.75
N GLU A 175 25.03 -19.07 -13.74
CA GLU A 175 24.81 -19.48 -15.13
C GLU A 175 25.24 -20.94 -15.34
N GLN A 176 26.31 -21.37 -14.67
CA GLN A 176 26.88 -22.71 -14.85
C GLN A 176 26.25 -23.78 -13.96
N GLN A 177 25.72 -23.39 -12.79
CA GLN A 177 25.29 -24.33 -11.74
C GLN A 177 23.85 -24.06 -11.27
N SER A 178 22.94 -23.87 -12.23
CA SER A 178 21.56 -23.46 -11.96
C SER A 178 20.82 -24.41 -10.99
N LEU A 179 21.01 -25.73 -11.13
CA LEU A 179 20.34 -26.71 -10.25
C LEU A 179 20.84 -26.64 -8.81
N GLU A 180 22.15 -26.49 -8.61
CA GLU A 180 22.76 -26.31 -7.29
C GLU A 180 22.31 -24.99 -6.65
N VAL A 181 22.19 -23.93 -7.45
CA VAL A 181 21.68 -22.64 -6.97
C VAL A 181 20.21 -22.73 -6.55
N GLU A 182 19.35 -23.42 -7.31
CA GLU A 182 17.95 -23.61 -6.90
C GLU A 182 17.85 -24.42 -5.60
N ARG A 183 18.66 -25.48 -5.42
CA ARG A 183 18.73 -26.21 -4.14
C ARG A 183 19.23 -25.32 -3.00
N LEU A 184 20.18 -24.43 -3.26
CA LEU A 184 20.66 -23.46 -2.27
C LEU A 184 19.55 -22.47 -1.90
N LYS A 185 18.75 -21.99 -2.87
CA LYS A 185 17.58 -21.13 -2.62
C LYS A 185 16.55 -21.83 -1.74
N GLU A 186 16.19 -23.07 -2.07
CA GLU A 186 15.24 -23.87 -1.28
C GLU A 186 15.73 -24.06 0.15
N THR A 187 17.01 -24.40 0.32
CA THR A 187 17.64 -24.59 1.64
C THR A 187 17.62 -23.29 2.45
N PHE A 188 18.01 -22.17 1.82
CA PHE A 188 18.00 -20.85 2.42
C PHE A 188 16.59 -20.43 2.84
N ALA A 189 15.61 -20.54 1.94
CA ALA A 189 14.22 -20.21 2.21
C ALA A 189 13.65 -21.03 3.37
N THR A 190 13.97 -22.34 3.39
CA THR A 190 13.56 -23.26 4.45
C THR A 190 14.19 -22.88 5.79
N GLU A 191 15.47 -22.50 5.83
CA GLU A 191 16.12 -22.08 7.08
C GLU A 191 15.45 -20.83 7.66
N VAL A 192 15.29 -19.79 6.83
CA VAL A 192 14.72 -18.49 7.25
C VAL A 192 13.27 -18.67 7.70
N ALA A 193 12.44 -19.39 6.94
CA ALA A 193 11.04 -19.63 7.28
C ALA A 193 10.89 -20.46 8.56
N SER A 194 11.72 -21.50 8.73
CA SER A 194 11.72 -22.31 9.95
C SER A 194 12.07 -21.48 11.19
N LEU A 195 13.06 -20.59 11.07
CA LEU A 195 13.46 -19.70 12.16
C LEU A 195 12.36 -18.68 12.47
N LEU A 196 11.80 -18.01 11.46
CA LEU A 196 10.69 -17.07 11.59
C LEU A 196 9.52 -17.73 12.32
N ARG A 197 9.10 -18.90 11.84
CA ARG A 197 8.00 -19.67 12.43
C ARG A 197 8.31 -20.05 13.86
N ARG A 198 9.49 -20.59 14.15
CA ARG A 198 9.89 -20.97 15.52
C ARG A 198 9.80 -19.77 16.46
N HIS A 199 10.41 -18.66 16.08
CA HIS A 199 10.48 -17.45 16.89
C HIS A 199 9.09 -16.88 17.21
N LEU A 200 8.20 -16.86 16.23
CA LEU A 200 6.83 -16.37 16.40
C LEU A 200 5.93 -17.39 17.12
N ALA A 201 5.92 -18.65 16.69
CA ALA A 201 4.98 -19.66 17.20
C ALA A 201 5.29 -20.08 18.64
N GLU A 202 6.57 -20.16 19.01
CA GLU A 202 6.99 -20.53 20.37
C GLU A 202 6.97 -19.32 21.33
N SER A 203 6.61 -18.13 20.85
CA SER A 203 6.39 -16.97 21.71
C SER A 203 5.08 -17.08 22.50
N GLY A 204 4.96 -16.29 23.58
CA GLY A 204 3.70 -16.14 24.31
C GLY A 204 2.53 -15.71 23.40
N PRO A 205 2.68 -14.61 22.62
CA PRO A 205 1.69 -14.18 21.63
C PRO A 205 1.35 -15.24 20.57
N GLY A 206 2.34 -15.97 20.04
CA GLY A 206 2.12 -17.02 19.05
C GLY A 206 1.27 -18.17 19.58
N ARG A 207 1.57 -18.66 20.79
CA ARG A 207 0.76 -19.68 21.46
C ARG A 207 -0.66 -19.18 21.74
N LEU A 208 -0.85 -17.90 22.06
CA LEU A 208 -2.18 -17.32 22.25
C LEU A 208 -2.96 -17.27 20.93
N ALA A 209 -2.31 -16.83 19.84
CA ALA A 209 -2.89 -16.77 18.51
C ALA A 209 -3.38 -18.15 18.05
N GLU A 210 -2.53 -19.18 18.18
CA GLU A 210 -2.86 -20.55 17.82
C GLU A 210 -4.03 -21.12 18.62
N ARG A 211 -4.06 -20.91 19.94
CA ARG A 211 -5.19 -21.33 20.79
C ARG A 211 -6.52 -20.68 20.40
N ARG A 212 -6.49 -19.43 19.92
CA ARG A 212 -7.71 -18.67 19.60
C ARG A 212 -8.23 -18.92 18.19
N ALA A 213 -7.35 -19.09 17.21
CA ALA A 213 -7.72 -19.24 15.81
C ALA A 213 -7.61 -20.68 15.27
N GLY A 214 -7.02 -21.62 16.02
CA GLY A 214 -6.73 -22.99 15.55
C GLY A 214 -5.58 -23.07 14.53
N CYS A 215 -4.97 -21.92 14.21
CA CYS A 215 -3.79 -21.77 13.37
C CYS A 215 -2.96 -20.60 13.90
N ASN A 216 -1.67 -20.55 13.57
CA ASN A 216 -0.81 -19.48 14.05
C ASN A 216 -0.97 -18.21 13.18
N VAL A 217 -2.04 -17.46 13.40
CA VAL A 217 -2.32 -16.23 12.65
C VAL A 217 -1.20 -15.20 12.75
N LEU A 218 -0.41 -15.21 13.82
CA LEU A 218 0.77 -14.35 13.97
C LEU A 218 1.87 -14.71 12.96
N VAL A 219 2.17 -16.01 12.78
CA VAL A 219 3.09 -16.48 11.72
C VAL A 219 2.55 -16.10 10.34
N ARG A 220 1.25 -16.30 10.09
CA ARG A 220 0.61 -15.93 8.81
C ARG A 220 0.77 -14.44 8.52
N GLY A 221 0.36 -13.59 9.46
CA GLY A 221 0.44 -12.14 9.31
C GLY A 221 1.87 -11.64 9.15
N ALA A 222 2.80 -12.10 9.98
CA ALA A 222 4.20 -11.70 9.85
C ALA A 222 4.81 -12.16 8.51
N SER A 223 4.61 -13.42 8.12
CA SER A 223 5.17 -13.93 6.87
C SER A 223 4.57 -13.25 5.63
N SER A 224 3.27 -12.94 5.60
CA SER A 224 2.64 -12.16 4.52
C SER A 224 3.23 -10.74 4.41
N LEU A 225 3.42 -10.04 5.54
CA LEU A 225 3.99 -8.69 5.54
C LEU A 225 5.49 -8.63 5.22
N LEU A 226 6.19 -9.76 5.38
CA LEU A 226 7.61 -9.96 5.04
C LEU A 226 7.83 -10.35 3.56
N THR A 227 6.85 -10.09 2.69
CA THR A 227 6.91 -10.39 1.26
C THR A 227 6.84 -9.13 0.39
N GLN A 228 6.87 -9.31 -0.92
CA GLN A 228 6.57 -8.24 -1.87
C GLN A 228 5.14 -7.67 -1.72
N SER A 229 4.17 -8.41 -1.19
CA SER A 229 2.82 -7.86 -0.96
C SER A 229 2.83 -6.80 0.15
N GLY A 230 3.51 -7.06 1.26
CA GLY A 230 3.73 -6.07 2.32
C GLY A 230 4.47 -4.82 1.82
N LEU A 231 5.50 -5.01 0.99
CA LEU A 231 6.18 -3.91 0.32
C LEU A 231 5.27 -3.15 -0.65
N ALA A 232 4.41 -3.83 -1.40
CA ALA A 232 3.48 -3.19 -2.31
C ALA A 232 2.48 -2.28 -1.56
N HIS A 233 2.05 -2.67 -0.36
CA HIS A 233 1.24 -1.80 0.50
C HIS A 233 1.98 -0.54 0.95
N LEU A 234 3.24 -0.69 1.39
CA LEU A 234 4.11 0.43 1.74
C LEU A 234 4.29 1.38 0.54
N GLU A 235 4.58 0.83 -0.63
CA GLU A 235 4.77 1.61 -1.85
C GLU A 235 3.49 2.32 -2.30
N ARG A 236 2.35 1.62 -2.26
CA ARG A 236 1.05 2.18 -2.61
C ARG A 236 0.64 3.29 -1.66
N ALA A 237 0.85 3.10 -0.35
CA ALA A 237 0.56 4.09 0.66
C ALA A 237 1.40 5.36 0.47
N CYS A 238 2.67 5.24 0.11
CA CYS A 238 3.57 6.38 -0.11
C CYS A 238 3.33 7.15 -1.42
N GLY A 239 2.52 6.59 -2.33
CA GLY A 239 2.27 7.10 -3.68
C GLY A 239 3.23 6.53 -4.73
N SER A 240 2.86 6.63 -6.01
CA SER A 240 3.65 6.06 -7.10
C SER A 240 4.79 7.00 -7.56
N VAL A 241 6.02 6.57 -7.29
CA VAL A 241 7.18 6.96 -8.10
C VAL A 241 7.69 5.65 -8.68
N VAL A 242 7.47 5.46 -9.98
CA VAL A 242 7.96 4.26 -10.67
C VAL A 242 9.32 4.62 -11.25
N VAL A 243 10.36 3.92 -10.84
CA VAL A 243 11.72 4.13 -11.35
C VAL A 243 12.02 3.06 -12.40
N SER A 244 12.88 3.37 -13.37
CA SER A 244 13.33 2.42 -14.38
C SER A 244 14.83 2.18 -14.24
N GLY A 245 15.21 0.91 -14.05
CA GLY A 245 16.58 0.49 -13.77
C GLY A 245 17.00 0.73 -12.32
N GLY A 246 18.31 0.66 -12.10
CA GLY A 246 18.95 0.86 -10.81
C GLY A 246 18.94 -0.36 -9.90
N ASP A 247 19.50 -0.16 -8.72
CA ASP A 247 19.57 -1.15 -7.65
C ASP A 247 18.40 -0.97 -6.68
N GLN A 248 17.92 -2.10 -6.16
CA GLN A 248 16.89 -2.13 -5.14
C GLN A 248 17.38 -2.93 -3.94
N GLU A 249 17.43 -2.27 -2.79
CA GLU A 249 17.72 -2.90 -1.50
C GLU A 249 16.41 -3.07 -0.71
N LEU A 250 16.16 -4.29 -0.26
CA LEU A 250 15.02 -4.64 0.58
C LEU A 250 15.53 -5.07 1.95
N LEU A 251 15.03 -4.43 3.00
CA LEU A 251 15.36 -4.78 4.38
C LEU A 251 14.08 -5.10 5.14
N PHE A 252 14.09 -6.26 5.75
CA PHE A 252 13.04 -6.72 6.62
C PHE A 252 13.62 -7.06 7.98
N GLU A 253 12.97 -6.60 9.05
CA GLU A 253 13.43 -6.87 10.40
C GLU A 253 12.24 -7.19 11.31
N LEU A 254 12.39 -8.24 12.11
CA LEU A 254 11.41 -8.66 13.10
C LEU A 254 12.02 -8.55 14.49
N ARG A 255 11.39 -7.76 15.36
CA ARG A 255 11.82 -7.57 16.75
C ARG A 255 10.71 -7.96 17.72
N PRO A 256 11.04 -8.61 18.84
CA PRO A 256 10.07 -8.78 19.93
C PRO A 256 9.70 -7.42 20.53
N ALA A 257 8.45 -7.27 20.95
CA ALA A 257 7.92 -6.10 21.65
C ALA A 257 7.05 -6.56 22.84
N ASP A 258 6.79 -5.65 23.80
CA ASP A 258 6.10 -6.00 25.07
C ASP A 258 4.76 -6.73 24.88
N ALA A 259 3.99 -6.35 23.86
CA ALA A 259 2.66 -6.89 23.58
C ALA A 259 2.58 -7.67 22.25
N GLY A 260 3.72 -8.02 21.64
CA GLY A 260 3.74 -8.65 20.32
C GLY A 260 5.08 -8.54 19.61
N PHE A 261 5.05 -8.17 18.33
CA PHE A 261 6.23 -8.05 17.51
C PHE A 261 6.19 -6.77 16.68
N ASP A 262 7.33 -6.10 16.57
CA ASP A 262 7.51 -4.97 15.67
C ASP A 262 8.19 -5.47 14.40
N LEU A 263 7.54 -5.21 13.28
CA LEU A 263 7.99 -5.52 11.94
C LEU A 263 8.48 -4.23 11.28
N CYS A 264 9.76 -4.15 10.95
CA CYS A 264 10.29 -3.08 10.13
C CYS A 264 10.41 -3.57 8.68
N VAL A 265 9.77 -2.85 7.77
CA VAL A 265 9.86 -3.10 6.33
C VAL A 265 10.45 -1.84 5.69
N ALA A 266 11.53 -2.00 4.94
CA ALA A 266 12.20 -0.90 4.26
C ALA A 266 12.58 -1.29 2.82
N SER A 267 12.48 -0.32 1.92
CA SER A 267 12.85 -0.43 0.51
C SER A 267 13.59 0.84 0.10
N GLU A 268 14.73 0.64 -0.52
CA GLU A 268 15.54 1.70 -1.08
C GLU A 268 15.82 1.40 -2.55
N LYS A 269 15.55 2.39 -3.42
CA LYS A 269 15.85 2.34 -4.84
C LYS A 269 16.85 3.43 -5.15
N SER A 270 17.93 3.09 -5.84
CA SER A 270 19.02 4.02 -6.20
C SER A 270 19.62 3.63 -7.55
N GLY A 271 20.51 4.45 -8.12
CA GLY A 271 21.19 4.11 -9.39
C GLY A 271 20.27 4.11 -10.62
N PHE A 272 19.11 4.78 -10.55
CA PHE A 272 18.17 4.86 -11.67
C PHE A 272 18.29 6.20 -12.42
N GLY A 273 18.27 6.15 -13.76
CA GLY A 273 18.39 7.35 -14.61
C GLY A 273 17.05 7.94 -15.06
N SER A 274 15.92 7.28 -14.76
CA SER A 274 14.59 7.79 -15.12
C SER A 274 13.48 7.33 -14.17
N PHE A 275 12.42 8.13 -14.11
CA PHE A 275 11.26 7.87 -13.28
C PHE A 275 9.95 8.32 -13.97
N VAL A 276 8.83 7.77 -13.52
CA VAL A 276 7.48 8.15 -13.93
C VAL A 276 6.78 8.80 -12.75
N LEU A 277 6.28 10.02 -13.00
CA LEU A 277 5.42 10.76 -12.08
C LEU A 277 4.22 11.29 -12.87
N ASN A 278 3.00 11.06 -12.39
CA ASN A 278 1.77 11.51 -13.06
C ASN A 278 1.71 11.11 -14.55
N SER A 279 2.05 9.85 -14.83
CA SER A 279 2.09 9.28 -16.20
C SER A 279 3.11 9.92 -17.15
N SER A 280 4.04 10.75 -16.64
CA SER A 280 5.10 11.39 -17.43
C SER A 280 6.46 10.79 -17.08
N VAL A 281 7.18 10.30 -18.09
CA VAL A 281 8.57 9.83 -17.95
C VAL A 281 9.51 11.02 -17.88
N ARG A 282 10.43 11.00 -16.93
CA ARG A 282 11.44 12.04 -16.70
C ARG A 282 12.81 11.42 -16.46
N ARG A 283 13.86 12.14 -16.82
CA ARG A 283 15.25 11.77 -16.51
C ARG A 283 15.69 12.40 -15.19
N CYS A 284 16.62 11.73 -14.53
CA CYS A 284 17.27 12.17 -13.30
C CYS A 284 18.71 11.68 -13.25
N SER A 285 19.52 12.25 -12.35
CA SER A 285 20.85 11.72 -12.05
C SER A 285 20.75 10.34 -11.39
N GLU A 286 21.71 9.45 -11.66
CA GLU A 286 21.83 8.12 -11.04
C GLU A 286 22.05 8.21 -9.52
N ALA A 287 22.49 9.36 -9.01
CA ALA A 287 22.55 9.65 -7.58
C ALA A 287 21.17 9.87 -6.93
N SER A 288 20.08 9.84 -7.72
CA SER A 288 18.71 9.91 -7.19
C SER A 288 18.36 8.68 -6.37
N LYS A 289 17.51 8.89 -5.36
CA LYS A 289 17.16 7.87 -4.39
C LYS A 289 15.69 7.97 -3.96
N VAL A 290 15.05 6.81 -3.80
CA VAL A 290 13.74 6.68 -3.19
C VAL A 290 13.85 5.72 -2.02
N SER A 291 13.60 6.20 -0.80
CA SER A 291 13.61 5.38 0.40
C SER A 291 12.24 5.40 1.07
N ARG A 292 11.75 4.21 1.46
CA ARG A 292 10.47 4.02 2.13
C ARG A 292 10.68 3.04 3.26
N SER A 293 10.11 3.34 4.42
CA SER A 293 10.10 2.39 5.53
C SER A 293 8.86 2.54 6.39
N ALA A 294 8.47 1.44 7.03
CA ALA A 294 7.43 1.44 8.03
C ALA A 294 7.79 0.52 9.19
N VAL A 295 7.33 0.89 10.38
CA VAL A 295 7.33 0.03 11.56
C VAL A 295 5.89 -0.34 11.86
N ILE A 296 5.60 -1.64 11.86
CA ILE A 296 4.26 -2.21 12.01
C ILE A 296 4.26 -3.09 13.25
N ARG A 297 3.38 -2.83 14.19
CA ARG A 297 3.20 -3.68 15.37
C ARG A 297 2.13 -4.72 15.14
N LEU A 298 2.50 -5.98 15.30
CA LEU A 298 1.59 -7.11 15.35
C LEU A 298 1.26 -7.43 16.80
N THR A 299 -0.01 -7.28 17.19
CA THR A 299 -0.48 -7.56 18.55
C THR A 299 -1.51 -8.66 18.55
N VAL A 300 -1.29 -9.69 19.37
CA VAL A 300 -2.25 -10.77 19.59
C VAL A 300 -3.08 -10.45 20.83
N ARG A 301 -4.40 -10.36 20.67
CA ARG A 301 -5.35 -10.01 21.72
C ARG A 301 -6.24 -11.19 22.08
N ASP A 302 -6.81 -11.12 23.28
CA ASP A 302 -7.90 -12.00 23.68
C ASP A 302 -9.26 -11.48 23.14
N ALA A 303 -9.34 -11.28 21.83
CA ALA A 303 -10.51 -10.78 21.13
C ALA A 303 -10.66 -11.52 19.79
N SER A 304 -11.80 -11.30 19.11
CA SER A 304 -12.01 -11.77 17.73
C SER A 304 -12.11 -10.54 16.81
N PRO A 305 -11.23 -10.38 15.80
CA PRO A 305 -10.11 -11.27 15.46
C PRO A 305 -8.95 -11.22 16.48
N PRO A 306 -8.22 -12.33 16.69
CA PRO A 306 -7.12 -12.40 17.65
C PRO A 306 -5.88 -11.62 17.25
N LEU A 307 -5.66 -11.33 15.95
CA LEU A 307 -4.51 -10.56 15.49
C LEU A 307 -4.94 -9.16 15.05
N SER A 308 -4.14 -8.16 15.41
CA SER A 308 -4.24 -6.78 14.95
C SER A 308 -2.87 -6.30 14.45
N ALA A 309 -2.87 -5.44 13.44
CA ALA A 309 -1.69 -4.74 12.95
C ALA A 309 -1.90 -3.23 13.11
N GLU A 310 -0.85 -2.54 13.54
CA GLU A 310 -0.87 -1.09 13.76
C GLU A 310 0.40 -0.46 13.17
N VAL A 311 0.25 0.54 12.32
CA VAL A 311 1.39 1.31 11.80
C VAL A 311 1.86 2.27 12.88
N LEU A 312 3.07 2.03 13.41
CA LEU A 312 3.69 2.90 14.40
C LEU A 312 4.45 4.06 13.75
N GLU A 313 5.07 3.80 12.60
CA GLU A 313 5.91 4.76 11.90
C GLU A 313 5.83 4.52 10.40
N LEU A 314 5.81 5.61 9.62
CA LEU A 314 5.87 5.59 8.17
C LEU A 314 6.77 6.72 7.66
N ARG A 315 7.83 6.35 6.96
CA ARG A 315 8.77 7.27 6.31
C ARG A 315 8.74 7.09 4.80
N SER A 316 8.78 8.21 4.09
CA SER A 316 8.94 8.23 2.64
C SER A 316 9.78 9.42 2.25
N GLU A 317 10.99 9.13 1.80
CA GLU A 317 11.97 10.10 1.34
C GLU A 317 12.17 9.90 -0.16
N VAL A 318 12.08 10.99 -0.92
CA VAL A 318 12.22 10.98 -2.38
C VAL A 318 13.19 12.10 -2.71
N GLU A 319 14.41 11.71 -3.10
CA GLU A 319 15.47 12.60 -3.53
C GLU A 319 15.69 12.39 -5.03
N LEU A 320 15.10 13.28 -5.83
CA LEU A 320 15.26 13.27 -7.28
C LEU A 320 16.19 14.40 -7.65
N LEU A 321 17.32 14.07 -8.26
CA LEU A 321 18.34 15.03 -8.67
C LEU A 321 18.26 15.23 -10.19
N ASP A 322 18.40 16.47 -10.62
CA ASP A 322 18.44 16.82 -12.03
C ASP A 322 19.70 16.22 -12.69
N GLU A 323 19.55 15.63 -13.89
CA GLU A 323 20.61 14.90 -14.60
C GLU A 323 21.85 15.78 -14.89
N GLN A 324 21.66 17.08 -15.14
CA GLN A 324 22.74 17.97 -15.55
C GLN A 324 23.33 18.77 -14.41
N THR A 325 22.49 19.18 -13.46
CA THR A 325 22.89 20.11 -12.40
C THR A 325 23.16 19.42 -11.07
N GLU A 326 22.77 18.14 -10.92
CA GLU A 326 22.78 17.37 -9.66
C GLU A 326 22.07 18.07 -8.50
N ARG A 327 21.23 19.07 -8.80
CA ARG A 327 20.44 19.76 -7.79
C ARG A 327 19.11 19.04 -7.60
N PRO A 328 18.53 19.10 -6.39
CA PRO A 328 17.19 18.60 -6.15
C PRO A 328 16.22 19.16 -7.19
N MET A 329 15.59 18.28 -7.95
CA MET A 329 14.52 18.66 -8.86
C MET A 329 13.43 19.30 -8.01
N ALA A 330 13.17 20.58 -8.25
CA ALA A 330 12.07 21.26 -7.60
C ALA A 330 10.78 20.53 -8.01
N LEU A 331 10.28 19.67 -7.13
CA LEU A 331 8.94 19.09 -7.19
C LEU A 331 7.88 20.19 -6.93
N GLU A 332 8.11 21.40 -7.43
CA GLU A 332 7.21 22.56 -7.47
C GLU A 332 5.88 22.20 -8.14
N GLU A 333 5.85 21.12 -8.93
CA GLU A 333 4.61 20.56 -9.48
C GLU A 333 3.71 19.88 -8.46
N ARG A 334 4.18 19.44 -7.27
CA ARG A 334 3.24 18.99 -6.22
C ARG A 334 2.30 20.10 -5.78
N LYS A 335 2.76 21.37 -5.76
CA LYS A 335 1.89 22.53 -5.53
C LYS A 335 0.96 22.78 -6.71
N ARG A 336 1.44 22.64 -7.95
CA ARG A 336 0.60 22.82 -9.16
C ARG A 336 -0.44 21.73 -9.33
N ASP A 337 -0.13 20.48 -9.02
CA ASP A 337 -1.06 19.35 -9.11
C ASP A 337 -2.05 19.35 -7.95
N MET A 338 -1.62 19.77 -6.75
CA MET A 338 -2.55 20.07 -5.65
C MET A 338 -3.48 21.23 -6.02
N LEU A 339 -2.96 22.32 -6.62
CA LEU A 339 -3.77 23.43 -7.13
C LEU A 339 -4.68 22.99 -8.28
N ARG A 340 -4.22 22.14 -9.20
CA ARG A 340 -5.01 21.63 -10.32
C ARG A 340 -6.11 20.70 -9.83
N GLY A 341 -5.81 19.85 -8.84
CA GLY A 341 -6.77 19.01 -8.12
C GLY A 341 -7.83 19.82 -7.38
N MET A 342 -7.43 20.88 -6.66
CA MET A 342 -8.33 21.84 -6.01
C MET A 342 -9.19 22.60 -7.03
N LEU A 343 -8.63 23.00 -8.17
CA LEU A 343 -9.36 23.69 -9.23
C LEU A 343 -10.31 22.75 -9.99
N SER A 344 -10.00 21.45 -10.08
CA SER A 344 -10.89 20.45 -10.69
C SER A 344 -12.01 19.96 -9.76
N SER A 345 -11.84 20.07 -8.44
CA SER A 345 -12.88 19.73 -7.45
C SER A 345 -13.82 20.89 -7.15
N LEU A 346 -13.45 22.11 -7.52
CA LEU A 346 -14.37 23.24 -7.59
C LEU A 346 -15.33 23.04 -8.77
N ASP A 347 -16.51 22.49 -8.49
CA ASP A 347 -17.60 22.48 -9.46
C ASP A 347 -18.00 23.94 -9.76
N PHE A 348 -17.57 24.50 -10.90
CA PHE A 348 -17.90 25.86 -11.32
C PHE A 348 -19.35 25.98 -11.85
N ARG A 349 -20.12 24.89 -11.90
CA ARG A 349 -21.51 24.88 -12.36
C ARG A 349 -22.49 25.76 -11.54
N PRO A 350 -22.34 26.01 -10.22
CA PRO A 350 -23.21 26.93 -9.50
C PRO A 350 -22.85 28.40 -9.77
N VAL A 351 -21.59 28.73 -10.12
CA VAL A 351 -21.18 30.11 -10.46
C VAL A 351 -21.74 30.52 -11.83
N MET A 352 -21.91 29.57 -12.75
CA MET A 352 -22.57 29.77 -14.04
C MET A 352 -24.11 29.79 -13.97
N ARG A 353 -24.71 29.59 -12.79
CA ARG A 353 -26.17 29.70 -12.56
C ARG A 353 -26.57 30.99 -11.85
N LEU A 354 -25.72 32.01 -11.85
CA LEU A 354 -26.19 33.37 -11.59
C LEU A 354 -27.12 33.77 -12.75
N PRO A 355 -28.36 34.21 -12.47
CA PRO A 355 -29.28 34.63 -13.52
C PRO A 355 -28.63 35.75 -14.33
N ALA A 356 -28.75 35.68 -15.67
CA ALA A 356 -28.24 36.69 -16.61
C ALA A 356 -28.64 38.14 -16.26
N ARG A 357 -29.65 38.32 -15.39
CA ARG A 357 -30.08 39.61 -14.83
C ARG A 357 -29.09 40.25 -13.85
N CYS A 358 -28.17 39.50 -13.23
CA CYS A 358 -27.14 40.07 -12.35
C CYS A 358 -25.86 40.46 -13.12
N LEU A 359 -25.55 39.78 -14.23
CA LEU A 359 -24.40 40.13 -15.07
C LEU A 359 -24.66 41.34 -15.99
N GLY A 360 -25.95 41.67 -16.24
CA GLY A 360 -26.35 42.85 -17.00
C GLY A 360 -26.14 44.20 -16.30
N ARG A 361 -25.83 44.24 -15.00
CA ARG A 361 -25.54 45.49 -14.27
C ARG A 361 -24.06 45.82 -14.12
N CYS A 362 -23.17 44.82 -14.20
CA CYS A 362 -21.72 45.07 -14.17
C CYS A 362 -21.13 45.30 -15.57
N ALA A 363 -21.77 44.78 -16.64
CA ALA A 363 -21.31 44.99 -18.01
C ALA A 363 -21.63 46.39 -18.58
N ALA A 364 -22.49 47.17 -17.91
CA ALA A 364 -22.82 48.54 -18.32
C ALA A 364 -21.72 49.57 -17.98
N TYR A 365 -20.69 49.19 -17.22
CA TYR A 365 -19.57 50.07 -16.87
C TYR A 365 -18.32 49.84 -17.73
N SER A 366 -18.31 48.86 -18.64
CA SER A 366 -17.06 48.40 -19.28
C SER A 366 -17.14 48.19 -20.80
N ALA A 367 -18.19 48.69 -21.47
CA ALA A 367 -18.39 48.49 -22.91
C ALA A 367 -18.49 49.81 -23.68
N HIS A 368 -17.43 50.63 -23.62
CA HIS A 368 -17.13 51.62 -24.67
C HIS A 368 -16.00 51.18 -25.61
N ALA A 369 -15.53 49.93 -25.49
CA ALA A 369 -14.45 49.40 -26.31
C ALA A 369 -14.73 47.95 -26.72
N ALA A 370 -15.51 47.75 -27.79
CA ALA A 370 -15.32 46.68 -28.78
C ALA A 370 -16.55 46.58 -29.71
N SER A 371 -16.33 46.82 -31.00
CA SER A 371 -17.22 46.37 -32.07
C SER A 371 -16.55 45.28 -32.90
N GLY A 372 -17.34 44.25 -33.23
CA GLY A 372 -17.15 43.28 -34.33
C GLY A 372 -16.39 42.01 -33.96
N ALA A 373 -16.77 40.78 -34.32
CA ALA A 373 -17.89 40.21 -35.07
C ALA A 373 -17.88 38.67 -34.81
N LEU A 374 -19.02 38.02 -34.51
CA LEU A 374 -19.74 37.01 -35.34
C LEU A 374 -18.88 35.94 -36.07
N GLY A 375 -19.16 34.64 -36.05
CA GLY A 375 -20.30 33.90 -35.50
C GLY A 375 -20.27 32.37 -35.72
N ALA A 376 -21.23 31.73 -35.03
CA ALA A 376 -21.95 30.45 -35.16
C ALA A 376 -21.58 29.36 -36.21
N ALA A 377 -21.72 28.08 -35.79
CA ALA A 377 -22.67 27.13 -36.39
C ALA A 377 -22.91 25.87 -35.51
N VAL A 378 -24.15 25.36 -35.56
CA VAL A 378 -24.76 24.27 -34.76
C VAL A 378 -25.26 23.19 -35.72
N SER A 379 -25.24 21.90 -35.35
CA SER A 379 -26.37 20.95 -35.48
C SER A 379 -25.98 19.51 -35.05
N ARG A 380 -26.64 18.96 -34.02
CA ARG A 380 -27.75 17.95 -34.01
C ARG A 380 -27.33 16.50 -34.28
N PHE A 381 -27.65 15.60 -33.33
CA PHE A 381 -28.28 14.30 -33.63
C PHE A 381 -29.17 13.81 -32.47
N ARG A 382 -30.18 12.99 -32.83
CA ARG A 382 -31.41 12.61 -32.09
C ARG A 382 -31.31 11.29 -31.30
N ARG A 383 -32.22 11.19 -30.31
CA ARG A 383 -32.78 10.10 -29.47
C ARG A 383 -32.64 8.60 -29.86
N SER A 384 -32.28 7.81 -28.83
CA SER A 384 -32.82 6.54 -28.22
C SER A 384 -33.31 5.34 -29.08
N PRO A 385 -33.18 4.09 -28.58
CA PRO A 385 -34.20 3.52 -27.68
C PRO A 385 -33.68 2.71 -26.47
N ALA A 386 -34.64 2.29 -25.63
CA ALA A 386 -34.53 1.58 -24.37
C ALA A 386 -34.53 0.05 -24.53
N GLU A 387 -33.85 -0.65 -23.63
CA GLU A 387 -33.87 -2.10 -23.34
C GLU A 387 -33.11 -2.26 -22.00
N GLY A 388 -33.44 -3.08 -21.00
CA GLY A 388 -34.53 -3.99 -20.70
C GLY A 388 -34.26 -4.49 -19.27
N GLU A 389 -35.26 -4.47 -18.41
CA GLU A 389 -35.18 -5.02 -17.05
C GLU A 389 -35.20 -6.56 -17.11
N LEU A 390 -34.34 -7.22 -16.33
CA LEU A 390 -34.39 -8.66 -16.09
C LEU A 390 -34.19 -8.97 -14.59
N PRO A 391 -34.74 -10.10 -14.10
CA PRO A 391 -35.49 -10.13 -12.85
C PRO A 391 -34.66 -10.41 -11.61
N LEU A 392 -35.16 -9.91 -10.48
CA LEU A 392 -34.78 -10.33 -9.14
C LEU A 392 -35.30 -11.76 -8.89
N HIS A 393 -34.39 -12.74 -8.85
CA HIS A 393 -34.69 -14.03 -8.27
C HIS A 393 -34.55 -13.97 -6.75
N SER A 394 -35.70 -14.08 -6.09
CA SER A 394 -35.90 -14.35 -4.68
C SER A 394 -35.49 -15.79 -4.32
N SER A 395 -35.11 -15.96 -3.05
CA SER A 395 -35.18 -17.18 -2.24
C SER A 395 -34.37 -18.40 -2.71
N VAL A 396 -33.19 -18.58 -2.09
CA VAL A 396 -32.59 -19.90 -1.87
C VAL A 396 -32.72 -20.22 -0.39
N GLU A 397 -33.57 -21.20 -0.08
CA GLU A 397 -33.68 -21.81 1.25
C GLU A 397 -32.41 -22.63 1.54
N LEU A 398 -31.83 -22.42 2.72
CA LEU A 398 -30.72 -23.24 3.22
C LEU A 398 -31.28 -24.46 3.96
N PRO A 399 -30.70 -25.67 3.77
CA PRO A 399 -31.14 -26.84 4.50
C PRO A 399 -30.67 -26.79 5.96
N THR A 400 -31.64 -26.84 6.88
CA THR A 400 -31.41 -27.18 8.29
C THR A 400 -30.87 -28.61 8.38
N ARG A 401 -29.60 -28.75 8.81
CA ARG A 401 -29.09 -30.03 9.32
C ARG A 401 -29.14 -30.01 10.83
N HIS A 402 -29.93 -30.94 11.38
CA HIS A 402 -29.87 -31.37 12.76
C HIS A 402 -28.52 -32.02 13.06
N TRP A 403 -27.85 -31.53 14.10
CA TRP A 403 -27.06 -32.33 15.04
C TRP A 403 -27.36 -31.80 16.44
#